data_AF-A0A966V873-F1
#
_entry.id   AF-A0A966V873-F1
#
_cell.length_a   1.000
_cell.length_b   1.000
_cell.length_c   1.000
_cell.angle_alpha   90.00
_cell.angle_beta   90.00
_cell.angle_gamma   90.00
#
_symmetry.space_group_name_H-M   'P 1'
#
loop_
_entity.id
_entity.type
_entity.pdbx_description
1 polymer ?
#
loop_
_entity_poly.entity_id
_entity_poly.type
_entity_poly.pdbx_seq_one_letter_code
_entity_poly.pdbx_strand_id
1 'polypeptide(L)'
;MKIINVKLYVKNLHIVQTYIVCGLTSLTLILFALPVSTYAAQKQLTRNQLKALGVYYLDTIVERPSTVSGPVAGSGSCYELAMPQINDLAVLAKAIDDHIKSKRPASPFVGLGADIVQGAVRNGVNPMFVVGNLRMESAYGTTGTGGAADTKDLATLLHRNFNAFGRTAGASQPNFASSTGRLWYKYPSWKDSVNSPGSSTTNTTDQPSLMKKVYLDDGLLTIGQYLGRYAPASDGNDESVYGKVLKEVIGSIISNAGSALNCTDNTTVVSAAGGQQAP
;
A
#
# COMPACT_ATOMS: atom_id res chain seq x y z
N MET A 1 -26.39 -30.11 72.16
CA MET A 1 -25.41 -29.23 71.49
C MET A 1 -24.97 -29.91 70.20
N LYS A 2 -25.44 -29.46 69.02
CA LYS A 2 -25.11 -30.05 67.71
C LYS A 2 -23.98 -29.23 67.08
N ILE A 3 -22.80 -29.84 66.96
CA ILE A 3 -21.67 -29.24 66.25
C ILE A 3 -21.89 -29.46 64.75
N ILE A 4 -22.27 -28.39 64.05
CA ILE A 4 -22.39 -28.40 62.59
C ILE A 4 -20.96 -28.34 62.02
N ASN A 5 -20.67 -29.27 61.12
CA ASN A 5 -19.33 -29.55 60.60
C ASN A 5 -18.89 -28.45 59.61
N VAL A 6 -18.11 -27.47 60.10
CA VAL A 6 -17.65 -26.27 59.39
C VAL A 6 -16.81 -26.59 58.13
N LYS A 7 -16.24 -27.79 58.02
CA LYS A 7 -15.39 -28.19 56.88
C LYS A 7 -16.13 -28.31 55.54
N LEU A 8 -17.44 -28.54 55.52
CA LEU A 8 -18.19 -28.64 54.25
C LEU A 8 -18.47 -27.27 53.60
N TYR A 9 -18.55 -26.20 54.40
CA TYR A 9 -18.94 -24.87 53.92
C TYR A 9 -17.80 -24.17 53.15
N VAL A 10 -16.55 -24.41 53.56
CA VAL A 10 -15.37 -23.76 52.97
C VAL A 10 -15.01 -24.33 51.58
N LYS A 11 -15.23 -25.63 51.34
CA LYS A 11 -14.98 -26.25 50.01
C LYS A 11 -15.94 -25.73 48.93
N ASN A 12 -17.21 -25.50 49.27
CA ASN A 12 -18.18 -24.99 48.32
C ASN A 12 -17.96 -23.51 47.99
N LEU A 13 -17.42 -22.71 48.92
CA LEU A 13 -17.14 -21.30 48.69
C LEU A 13 -16.01 -21.08 47.66
N HIS A 14 -14.93 -21.86 47.72
CA HIS A 14 -13.83 -21.77 46.74
C HIS A 14 -14.23 -22.22 45.32
N ILE A 15 -15.12 -23.21 45.21
CA ILE A 15 -15.63 -23.68 43.91
C ILE A 15 -16.49 -22.57 43.26
N VAL A 16 -17.39 -21.95 44.02
CA VAL A 16 -18.25 -20.85 43.53
C VAL A 16 -17.43 -19.62 43.13
N GLN A 17 -16.37 -19.28 43.88
CA GLN A 17 -15.50 -18.14 43.57
C GLN A 17 -14.71 -18.34 42.27
N THR A 18 -14.29 -19.57 41.97
CA THR A 18 -13.53 -19.91 40.76
C THR A 18 -14.40 -19.83 39.49
N TYR A 19 -15.66 -20.29 39.55
CA TYR A 19 -16.58 -20.19 38.42
C TYR A 19 -17.01 -18.75 38.11
N ILE A 20 -17.15 -17.89 39.12
CA ILE A 20 -17.50 -16.47 38.92
C ILE A 20 -16.35 -15.71 38.25
N VAL A 21 -15.09 -15.98 38.61
CA VAL A 21 -13.90 -15.32 38.02
C VAL A 21 -13.65 -15.79 36.58
N CYS A 22 -13.85 -17.07 36.25
CA CYS A 22 -13.77 -17.54 34.86
C CYS A 22 -14.95 -17.06 33.99
N GLY A 23 -16.16 -16.97 34.55
CA GLY A 23 -17.34 -16.46 33.83
C GLY A 23 -17.23 -14.97 33.47
N LEU A 24 -16.73 -14.14 34.39
CA LEU A 24 -16.55 -12.71 34.18
C LEU A 24 -15.43 -12.38 33.19
N THR A 25 -14.31 -13.12 33.22
CA THR A 25 -13.21 -12.93 32.27
C THR A 25 -13.58 -13.35 30.84
N SER A 26 -14.37 -14.42 30.70
CA SER A 26 -14.91 -14.87 29.41
C SER A 26 -15.91 -13.88 28.82
N LEU A 27 -16.78 -13.29 29.65
CA LEU A 27 -17.78 -12.31 29.20
C LEU A 27 -17.15 -10.98 28.80
N THR A 28 -16.08 -10.54 29.48
CA THR A 28 -15.30 -9.36 29.05
C THR A 28 -14.59 -9.57 27.71
N LEU A 29 -14.04 -10.76 27.43
CA LEU A 29 -13.41 -11.04 26.13
C LEU A 29 -14.41 -11.00 24.96
N ILE A 30 -15.66 -11.45 25.18
CA ILE A 30 -16.70 -11.46 24.15
C ILE A 30 -17.22 -10.03 23.88
N LEU A 31 -17.32 -9.17 24.90
CA LEU A 31 -17.78 -7.79 24.76
C LEU A 31 -16.77 -6.88 24.03
N PHE A 32 -15.45 -7.16 24.10
CA PHE A 32 -14.43 -6.41 23.33
C PHE A 32 -14.21 -6.94 21.90
N ALA A 33 -14.63 -8.17 21.57
CA ALA A 33 -14.48 -8.72 20.22
C ALA A 33 -15.62 -8.33 19.26
N LEU A 34 -16.81 -8.02 19.77
CA LEU A 34 -17.98 -7.65 18.97
C LEU A 34 -17.92 -6.27 18.26
N PRO A 35 -17.35 -5.18 18.84
CA PRO A 35 -17.31 -3.89 18.15
C PRO A 35 -16.28 -3.82 17.02
N VAL A 36 -15.19 -4.60 17.07
CA VAL A 36 -14.15 -4.56 16.03
C VAL A 36 -14.59 -5.32 14.76
N SER A 37 -15.25 -6.46 14.93
CA SER A 37 -15.75 -7.28 13.82
C SER A 37 -16.89 -6.59 13.05
N THR A 38 -17.78 -5.87 13.78
CA THR A 38 -18.90 -5.13 13.17
C THR A 38 -18.42 -3.93 12.36
N TYR A 39 -17.43 -3.17 12.83
CA TYR A 39 -16.90 -2.03 12.09
C TYR A 39 -16.19 -2.44 10.79
N ALA A 40 -15.35 -3.47 10.84
CA ALA A 40 -14.67 -3.98 9.64
C ALA A 40 -15.69 -4.56 8.62
N ALA A 41 -16.68 -5.32 9.10
CA ALA A 41 -17.74 -5.87 8.27
C ALA A 41 -18.64 -4.76 7.67
N GLN A 42 -18.95 -3.73 8.44
CA GLN A 42 -19.75 -2.58 7.99
C GLN A 42 -18.98 -1.76 6.94
N LYS A 43 -17.68 -1.51 7.16
CA LYS A 43 -16.81 -0.86 6.15
C LYS A 43 -16.76 -1.68 4.86
N GLN A 44 -16.69 -3.01 4.96
CA GLN A 44 -16.73 -3.90 3.79
C GLN A 44 -18.07 -3.87 3.07
N LEU A 45 -19.18 -3.88 3.81
CA LEU A 45 -20.54 -3.80 3.25
C LEU A 45 -20.74 -2.48 2.50
N THR A 46 -20.36 -1.36 3.12
CA THR A 46 -20.42 -0.03 2.50
C THR A 46 -19.57 0.03 1.23
N ARG A 47 -18.35 -0.52 1.24
CA ARG A 47 -17.51 -0.62 0.03
C ARG A 47 -18.19 -1.42 -1.09
N ASN A 48 -18.80 -2.55 -0.76
CA ASN A 48 -19.48 -3.40 -1.75
C ASN A 48 -20.72 -2.70 -2.34
N GLN A 49 -21.50 -2.00 -1.51
CA GLN A 49 -22.64 -1.20 -1.95
C GLN A 49 -22.21 -0.06 -2.87
N LEU A 50 -21.11 0.64 -2.53
CA LEU A 50 -20.57 1.70 -3.37
C LEU A 50 -20.07 1.18 -4.72
N LYS A 51 -19.35 0.05 -4.73
CA LYS A 51 -18.94 -0.63 -5.98
C LYS A 51 -20.14 -1.00 -6.85
N ALA A 52 -21.23 -1.48 -6.26
CA ALA A 52 -22.47 -1.79 -6.98
C ALA A 52 -23.14 -0.55 -7.59
N LEU A 53 -22.90 0.63 -7.01
CA LEU A 53 -23.34 1.93 -7.52
C LEU A 53 -22.32 2.59 -8.46
N GLY A 54 -21.26 1.89 -8.87
CA GLY A 54 -20.18 2.44 -9.71
C GLY A 54 -19.27 3.45 -8.99
N VAL A 55 -19.38 3.56 -7.67
CA VAL A 55 -18.52 4.36 -6.80
C VAL A 55 -17.42 3.45 -6.26
N TYR A 56 -16.31 3.41 -6.97
CA TYR A 56 -15.18 2.54 -6.60
C TYR A 56 -14.32 3.12 -5.47
N TYR A 57 -14.50 4.40 -5.12
CA TYR A 57 -13.68 5.13 -4.16
C TYR A 57 -14.54 6.08 -3.32
N LEU A 58 -14.41 6.01 -2.00
CA LEU A 58 -14.99 6.97 -1.07
C LEU A 58 -13.85 7.76 -0.41
N ASP A 59 -13.95 9.08 -0.34
CA ASP A 59 -12.98 9.93 0.32
C ASP A 59 -13.28 10.05 1.82
N THR A 60 -12.42 9.44 2.62
CA THR A 60 -12.30 9.76 4.04
C THR A 60 -11.00 10.53 4.23
N ILE A 61 -11.14 11.76 4.72
CA ILE A 61 -10.03 12.62 5.13
C ILE A 61 -9.33 11.94 6.30
N VAL A 62 -8.03 11.66 6.16
CA VAL A 62 -7.14 11.41 7.30
C VAL A 62 -6.12 12.54 7.30
N GLU A 63 -6.10 13.34 8.37
CA GLU A 63 -5.17 14.45 8.52
C GLU A 63 -3.72 13.97 8.78
N ARG A 64 -2.81 14.42 7.88
CA ARG A 64 -1.39 14.86 8.02
C ARG A 64 -0.29 13.94 8.62
N PRO A 65 0.94 14.02 8.07
CA PRO A 65 1.88 15.15 8.31
C PRO A 65 2.24 15.99 7.07
N SER A 66 2.50 17.28 7.28
CA SER A 66 2.80 18.28 6.24
C SER A 66 4.26 18.73 6.18
N THR A 67 5.18 18.00 6.77
CA THR A 67 6.62 18.31 6.71
C THR A 67 7.42 17.04 6.58
N VAL A 68 8.33 17.01 5.59
CA VAL A 68 9.27 15.91 5.35
C VAL A 68 10.42 16.07 6.35
N SER A 69 10.19 15.75 7.62
CA SER A 69 11.26 15.73 8.61
C SER A 69 11.00 14.72 9.70
N GLY A 70 11.97 13.85 9.92
CA GLY A 70 12.00 12.90 11.04
C GLY A 70 11.55 11.49 10.68
N PRO A 71 11.71 10.57 11.64
CA PRO A 71 11.34 9.18 11.47
C PRO A 71 9.82 9.03 11.38
N VAL A 72 9.38 8.12 10.52
CA VAL A 72 7.99 7.70 10.39
C VAL A 72 7.89 6.24 10.82
N ALA A 73 7.04 5.99 11.82
CA ALA A 73 6.74 4.64 12.25
C ALA A 73 5.98 3.89 11.15
N GLY A 74 6.39 2.65 10.89
CA GLY A 74 5.74 1.73 9.97
C GLY A 74 5.92 0.31 10.47
N SER A 75 4.95 -0.56 10.21
CA SER A 75 4.94 -1.95 10.67
C SER A 75 5.16 -2.96 9.55
N GLY A 76 5.24 -2.50 8.30
CA GLY A 76 5.47 -3.37 7.15
C GLY A 76 6.95 -3.71 6.96
N SER A 77 7.21 -4.82 6.28
CA SER A 77 8.55 -5.11 5.77
C SER A 77 8.89 -4.23 4.57
N CYS A 78 10.18 -4.13 4.19
CA CYS A 78 10.54 -3.30 3.03
C CYS A 78 10.04 -3.86 1.69
N TYR A 79 9.65 -5.14 1.63
CA TYR A 79 9.07 -5.79 0.46
C TYR A 79 7.54 -5.95 0.51
N GLU A 80 6.89 -5.39 1.53
CA GLU A 80 5.43 -5.39 1.65
C GLU A 80 4.81 -4.08 1.18
N LEU A 81 3.51 -4.12 0.91
CA LEU A 81 2.71 -2.96 0.55
C LEU A 81 2.57 -1.97 1.71
N ALA A 82 2.51 -2.48 2.94
CA ALA A 82 2.45 -1.66 4.15
C ALA A 82 3.75 -0.88 4.33
N MET A 83 3.64 0.38 4.77
CA MET A 83 4.80 1.24 4.97
C MET A 83 5.80 0.65 5.98
N PRO A 84 7.09 0.56 5.62
CA PRO A 84 8.14 0.17 6.56
C PRO A 84 8.49 1.33 7.48
N GLN A 85 9.28 1.07 8.52
CA GLN A 85 9.86 2.14 9.30
C GLN A 85 10.89 2.92 8.47
N ILE A 86 10.72 4.24 8.41
CA ILE A 86 11.58 5.17 7.67
C ILE A 86 12.25 6.08 8.69
N ASN A 87 13.58 6.09 8.73
CA ASN A 87 14.36 6.93 9.65
C ASN A 87 14.62 8.32 9.07
N ASP A 88 14.77 8.41 7.74
CA ASP A 88 15.04 9.67 7.04
C ASP A 88 14.27 9.74 5.71
N LEU A 89 13.21 10.55 5.71
CA LEU A 89 12.34 10.74 4.55
C LEU A 89 13.06 11.45 3.39
N ALA A 90 14.01 12.35 3.67
CA ALA A 90 14.70 13.13 2.65
C ALA A 90 15.73 12.25 1.92
N VAL A 91 16.47 11.42 2.66
CA VAL A 91 17.40 10.44 2.07
C VAL A 91 16.63 9.41 1.24
N LEU A 92 15.48 8.92 1.72
CA LEU A 92 14.64 8.02 0.93
C LEU A 92 14.10 8.68 -0.36
N ALA A 93 13.62 9.92 -0.27
CA ALA A 93 13.17 10.69 -1.42
C ALA A 93 14.29 10.83 -2.46
N LYS A 94 15.51 11.18 -2.02
CA LYS A 94 16.68 11.28 -2.89
C LYS A 94 17.04 9.93 -3.52
N ALA A 95 17.00 8.84 -2.75
CA ALA A 95 17.27 7.49 -3.25
C ALA A 95 16.28 7.07 -4.34
N ILE A 96 15.01 7.45 -4.23
CA ILE A 96 13.99 7.26 -5.26
C ILE A 96 14.30 8.09 -6.51
N ASP A 97 14.63 9.37 -6.36
CA ASP A 97 14.99 10.24 -7.49
C ASP A 97 16.22 9.71 -8.24
N ASP A 98 17.27 9.32 -7.50
CA ASP A 98 18.49 8.75 -8.07
C ASP A 98 18.21 7.43 -8.81
N HIS A 99 17.36 6.57 -8.22
CA HIS A 99 16.93 5.32 -8.87
C HIS A 99 16.23 5.59 -10.19
N ILE A 100 15.18 6.43 -10.18
CA ILE A 100 14.39 6.75 -11.39
C ILE A 100 15.29 7.39 -12.45
N LYS A 101 16.09 8.41 -12.07
CA LYS A 101 16.99 9.11 -12.98
C LYS A 101 18.02 8.18 -13.61
N SER A 102 18.59 7.23 -12.86
CA SER A 102 19.56 6.27 -13.38
C SER A 102 18.99 5.33 -14.45
N LYS A 103 17.68 5.02 -14.38
CA LYS A 103 17.00 4.12 -15.32
C LYS A 103 16.33 4.86 -16.46
N ARG A 104 15.76 6.03 -16.19
CA ARG A 104 15.01 6.87 -17.14
C ARG A 104 15.24 8.35 -16.83
N PRO A 105 16.33 8.95 -17.33
CA PRO A 105 16.64 10.36 -17.10
C PRO A 105 15.55 11.33 -17.58
N ALA A 106 14.79 10.94 -18.61
CA ALA A 106 13.69 11.72 -19.18
C ALA A 106 12.32 11.45 -18.51
N SER A 107 12.28 10.67 -17.42
CA SER A 107 11.03 10.40 -16.73
C SER A 107 10.43 11.69 -16.13
N PRO A 108 9.11 11.90 -16.25
CA PRO A 108 8.43 13.01 -15.58
C PRO A 108 8.41 12.88 -14.05
N PHE A 109 8.85 11.74 -13.50
CA PHE A 109 8.96 11.51 -12.06
C PHE A 109 10.36 11.82 -11.50
N VAL A 110 11.32 12.20 -12.35
CA VAL A 110 12.61 12.71 -11.86
C VAL A 110 12.38 14.00 -11.08
N GLY A 111 12.82 14.03 -9.82
CA GLY A 111 12.64 15.17 -8.91
C GLY A 111 11.32 15.14 -8.14
N LEU A 112 10.53 14.07 -8.26
CA LEU A 112 9.28 13.87 -7.52
C LEU A 112 9.44 12.88 -6.35
N GLY A 113 10.65 12.48 -5.99
CA GLY A 113 10.92 11.55 -4.88
C GLY A 113 10.27 11.98 -3.57
N ALA A 114 10.33 13.28 -3.23
CA ALA A 114 9.69 13.80 -2.02
C ALA A 114 8.16 13.72 -2.08
N ASP A 115 7.56 13.95 -3.24
CA ASP A 115 6.12 13.80 -3.46
C ASP A 115 5.68 12.35 -3.33
N ILE A 116 6.43 11.40 -3.94
CA ILE A 116 6.18 9.97 -3.82
C ILE A 116 6.21 9.53 -2.35
N VAL A 117 7.24 9.93 -1.61
CA VAL A 117 7.36 9.62 -0.18
C VAL A 117 6.20 10.21 0.60
N GLN A 118 5.85 11.48 0.38
CA GLN A 118 4.77 12.14 1.11
C GLN A 118 3.41 11.48 0.85
N GLY A 119 3.09 11.18 -0.41
CA GLY A 119 1.83 10.52 -0.76
C GLY A 119 1.74 9.10 -0.20
N ALA A 120 2.84 8.35 -0.23
CA ALA A 120 2.91 7.01 0.36
C ALA A 120 2.75 7.06 1.89
N VAL A 121 3.48 7.94 2.57
CA VAL A 121 3.41 8.13 4.03
C VAL A 121 2.02 8.53 4.49
N ARG A 122 1.38 9.49 3.79
CA ARG A 122 -0.01 9.90 4.08
C ARG A 122 -0.99 8.71 4.05
N ASN A 123 -0.69 7.70 3.26
CA ASN A 123 -1.56 6.54 3.06
C ASN A 123 -1.07 5.28 3.78
N GLY A 124 0.03 5.34 4.55
CA GLY A 124 0.63 4.16 5.19
C GLY A 124 1.05 3.08 4.19
N VAL A 125 1.35 3.47 2.94
CA VAL A 125 1.82 2.60 1.87
C VAL A 125 3.34 2.71 1.75
N ASN A 126 4.00 1.63 1.37
CA ASN A 126 5.43 1.60 1.11
C ASN A 126 5.80 2.42 -0.14
N PRO A 127 6.58 3.51 -0.02
CA PRO A 127 6.95 4.35 -1.16
C PRO A 127 7.77 3.60 -2.23
N MET A 128 8.58 2.62 -1.82
CA MET A 128 9.37 1.81 -2.76
C MET A 128 8.47 0.91 -3.60
N PHE A 129 7.38 0.41 -3.01
CA PHE A 129 6.38 -0.38 -3.69
C PHE A 129 5.64 0.45 -4.76
N VAL A 130 5.32 1.71 -4.46
CA VAL A 130 4.74 2.66 -5.42
C VAL A 130 5.67 2.83 -6.64
N VAL A 131 6.98 2.98 -6.41
CA VAL A 131 7.98 3.12 -7.48
C VAL A 131 8.12 1.82 -8.29
N GLY A 132 8.03 0.65 -7.63
CA GLY A 132 7.98 -0.65 -8.30
C GLY A 132 6.79 -0.78 -9.24
N ASN A 133 5.59 -0.39 -8.76
CA ASN A 133 4.37 -0.37 -9.58
C ASN A 133 4.53 0.61 -10.75
N LEU A 134 5.07 1.80 -10.50
CA LEU A 134 5.36 2.81 -11.53
C LEU A 134 6.32 2.30 -12.62
N ARG A 135 7.37 1.55 -12.24
CA ARG A 135 8.29 0.91 -13.19
C ARG A 135 7.56 -0.06 -14.10
N MET A 136 6.70 -0.88 -13.51
CA MET A 136 6.00 -1.96 -14.21
C MET A 136 4.90 -1.47 -15.12
N GLU A 137 4.17 -0.43 -14.71
CA GLU A 137 3.02 0.08 -15.49
C GLU A 137 3.42 0.99 -16.64
N SER A 138 4.54 1.71 -16.51
CA SER A 138 4.91 2.69 -17.53
C SER A 138 6.38 3.01 -17.69
N ALA A 139 7.28 2.15 -17.18
CA ALA A 139 8.70 2.48 -17.10
C ALA A 139 8.94 3.91 -16.58
N TYR A 140 8.29 4.25 -15.47
CA TYR A 140 8.33 5.60 -14.89
C TYR A 140 7.73 6.69 -15.79
N GLY A 141 6.57 6.43 -16.40
CA GLY A 141 5.85 7.39 -17.24
C GLY A 141 6.46 7.63 -18.62
N THR A 142 7.44 6.83 -19.05
CA THR A 142 8.14 7.02 -20.35
C THR A 142 7.64 6.10 -21.45
N THR A 143 7.07 4.96 -21.10
CA THR A 143 6.44 4.01 -22.04
C THR A 143 5.14 3.54 -21.42
N GLY A 144 4.16 3.03 -22.15
CA GLY A 144 3.12 2.21 -21.51
C GLY A 144 3.61 0.76 -21.43
N THR A 145 3.21 -0.01 -20.43
CA THR A 145 3.49 -1.46 -20.41
C THR A 145 2.19 -2.27 -20.36
N GLY A 146 2.12 -3.31 -21.19
CA GLY A 146 1.50 -4.59 -20.80
C GLY A 146 -0.01 -4.80 -20.97
N GLY A 147 -0.72 -4.09 -21.85
CA GLY A 147 -2.14 -4.39 -22.11
C GLY A 147 -2.86 -3.43 -23.07
N ALA A 148 -2.26 -2.26 -23.31
CA ALA A 148 -2.63 -1.42 -24.44
C ALA A 148 -1.74 -1.77 -25.64
N ALA A 149 -2.06 -2.88 -26.30
CA ALA A 149 -1.50 -3.17 -27.60
C ALA A 149 -1.87 -2.04 -28.58
N ASP A 150 -0.84 -1.47 -29.20
CA ASP A 150 -0.85 -1.05 -30.61
C ASP A 150 -1.54 0.26 -31.04
N THR A 151 -1.32 1.39 -30.37
CA THR A 151 -1.56 2.70 -31.03
C THR A 151 -0.63 3.79 -30.53
N LYS A 152 -0.24 4.72 -31.44
CA LYS A 152 0.36 6.04 -31.13
C LYS A 152 -0.40 6.83 -30.05
N ASP A 153 -1.61 6.40 -29.71
CA ASP A 153 -2.41 6.94 -28.63
C ASP A 153 -1.78 6.69 -27.25
N LEU A 154 -1.02 5.62 -26.99
CA LEU A 154 -0.65 5.28 -25.60
C LEU A 154 0.28 6.31 -24.93
N ALA A 155 1.31 6.80 -25.63
CA ALA A 155 2.14 7.90 -25.13
C ALA A 155 1.31 9.18 -24.96
N THR A 156 0.37 9.43 -25.88
CA THR A 156 -0.58 10.55 -25.83
C THR A 156 -1.53 10.42 -24.63
N LEU A 157 -2.02 9.21 -24.31
CA LEU A 157 -2.93 8.90 -23.22
C LEU A 157 -2.23 9.04 -21.86
N LEU A 158 -1.01 8.50 -21.73
CA LEU A 158 -0.21 8.64 -20.52
C LEU A 158 0.04 10.12 -20.19
N HIS A 159 0.49 10.91 -21.17
CA HIS A 159 0.83 12.31 -20.95
C HIS A 159 -0.39 13.22 -20.80
N ARG A 160 -1.51 12.96 -21.51
CA ARG A 160 -2.73 13.77 -21.37
C ARG A 160 -3.49 13.52 -20.08
N ASN A 161 -3.31 12.34 -19.50
CA ASN A 161 -4.06 11.90 -18.32
C ASN A 161 -3.20 11.77 -17.06
N PHE A 162 -1.88 12.00 -17.19
CA PHE A 162 -0.88 11.88 -16.13
C PHE A 162 -0.98 10.56 -15.35
N ASN A 163 -1.34 9.48 -16.05
CA ASN A 163 -1.70 8.18 -15.46
C ASN A 163 -0.64 7.13 -15.79
N ALA A 164 0.45 7.14 -15.03
CA ALA A 164 1.57 6.22 -15.19
C ALA A 164 1.33 4.83 -14.60
N PHE A 165 0.13 4.58 -14.06
CA PHE A 165 -0.19 3.38 -13.27
C PHE A 165 -1.24 2.49 -13.94
N GLY A 166 -1.71 2.82 -15.14
CA GLY A 166 -2.75 2.02 -15.80
C GLY A 166 -4.08 2.02 -15.04
N ARG A 167 -4.36 3.05 -14.21
CA ARG A 167 -5.60 3.11 -13.43
C ARG A 167 -6.80 3.36 -14.35
N THR A 168 -7.80 2.49 -14.31
CA THR A 168 -9.09 2.71 -14.97
C THR A 168 -10.00 3.61 -14.14
N ALA A 169 -11.03 4.19 -14.77
CA ALA A 169 -11.99 5.08 -14.12
C ALA A 169 -13.44 4.64 -14.37
N GLY A 170 -14.31 4.93 -13.40
CA GLY A 170 -15.75 4.99 -13.62
C GLY A 170 -16.18 6.31 -14.27
N ALA A 171 -17.39 6.35 -14.82
CA ALA A 171 -17.93 7.54 -15.50
C ALA A 171 -18.06 8.78 -14.60
N SER A 172 -18.19 8.60 -13.29
CA SER A 172 -18.28 9.67 -12.28
C SER A 172 -16.92 10.23 -11.83
N GLN A 173 -15.83 9.66 -12.33
CA GLN A 173 -14.48 10.06 -11.96
C GLN A 173 -13.83 10.90 -13.06
N PRO A 174 -12.81 11.70 -12.73
CA PRO A 174 -11.95 12.32 -13.74
C PRO A 174 -11.42 11.24 -14.69
N ASN A 175 -11.80 11.34 -15.96
CA ASN A 175 -11.49 10.30 -16.92
C ASN A 175 -11.17 10.83 -18.32
N PHE A 176 -10.62 9.94 -19.11
CA PHE A 176 -10.42 10.09 -20.54
C PHE A 176 -10.77 8.77 -21.22
N ALA A 177 -11.65 8.79 -22.22
CA ALA A 177 -12.02 7.62 -22.98
C ALA A 177 -10.95 7.29 -24.04
N SER A 178 -10.42 6.07 -24.04
CA SER A 178 -9.62 5.58 -25.17
C SER A 178 -10.49 5.38 -26.41
N SER A 179 -9.85 5.18 -27.56
CA SER A 179 -10.50 4.81 -28.83
C SER A 179 -11.36 3.54 -28.73
N THR A 180 -11.10 2.68 -27.75
CA THR A 180 -11.86 1.47 -27.44
C THR A 180 -13.04 1.70 -26.47
N GLY A 181 -13.30 2.94 -26.05
CA GLY A 181 -14.35 3.29 -25.11
C GLY A 181 -14.03 3.01 -23.63
N ARG A 182 -12.86 2.44 -23.32
CA ARG A 182 -12.41 2.25 -21.93
C ARG A 182 -12.08 3.61 -21.32
N LEU A 183 -12.59 3.85 -20.11
CA LEU A 183 -12.29 5.05 -19.34
C LEU A 183 -11.01 4.86 -18.52
N TRP A 184 -10.02 5.71 -18.80
CA TRP A 184 -8.78 5.81 -18.04
C TRP A 184 -8.86 6.96 -17.07
N TYR A 185 -8.32 6.76 -15.87
CA TYR A 185 -8.31 7.82 -14.86
C TYR A 185 -7.42 8.97 -15.29
N LYS A 186 -7.88 10.20 -15.04
CA LYS A 186 -7.17 11.43 -15.38
C LYS A 186 -6.75 12.17 -14.11
N TYR A 187 -5.46 12.14 -13.82
CA TYR A 187 -4.89 12.97 -12.76
C TYR A 187 -4.72 14.42 -13.26
N PRO A 188 -4.65 15.42 -12.37
CA PRO A 188 -4.34 16.80 -12.75
C PRO A 188 -2.89 17.04 -13.19
N SER A 189 -1.94 16.27 -12.64
CA SER A 189 -0.52 16.34 -12.96
C SER A 189 0.20 15.03 -12.59
N TRP A 190 1.46 14.88 -13.03
CA TRP A 190 2.30 13.76 -12.60
C TRP A 190 2.51 13.74 -11.08
N LYS A 191 2.69 14.91 -10.47
CA LYS A 191 2.77 15.07 -9.02
C LYS A 191 1.49 14.62 -8.33
N ASP A 192 0.32 15.04 -8.82
CA ASP A 192 -0.97 14.64 -8.23
C ASP A 192 -1.26 13.14 -8.40
N SER A 193 -0.62 12.47 -9.37
CA SER A 193 -0.74 11.02 -9.51
C SER A 193 -0.11 10.23 -8.37
N VAL A 194 0.83 10.83 -7.64
CA VAL A 194 1.54 10.20 -6.51
C VAL A 194 1.33 10.93 -5.19
N ASN A 195 0.94 12.20 -5.23
CA ASN A 195 0.77 13.06 -4.06
C ASN A 195 -0.37 14.06 -4.29
N SER A 196 -1.59 13.61 -4.08
CA SER A 196 -2.74 14.51 -4.00
C SER A 196 -3.31 14.44 -2.59
N PRO A 197 -3.34 15.55 -1.83
CA PRO A 197 -3.88 15.55 -0.47
C PRO A 197 -5.41 15.31 -0.42
N GLY A 198 -6.07 15.13 -1.57
CA GLY A 198 -7.52 15.04 -1.71
C GLY A 198 -8.16 16.42 -1.55
N SER A 199 -9.13 16.72 -2.39
CA SER A 199 -10.09 17.81 -2.16
C SER A 199 -11.46 17.17 -2.04
N SER A 200 -12.28 17.61 -1.07
CA SER A 200 -13.69 17.18 -0.96
C SER A 200 -14.54 17.53 -2.20
N THR A 201 -14.00 18.32 -3.14
CA THR A 201 -14.70 18.77 -4.34
C THR A 201 -14.21 18.12 -5.64
N THR A 202 -13.08 17.40 -5.63
CA THR A 202 -12.57 16.70 -6.81
C THR A 202 -12.29 15.26 -6.42
N ASN A 203 -12.93 14.30 -7.10
CA ASN A 203 -12.71 12.85 -6.98
C ASN A 203 -11.29 12.42 -7.42
N THR A 204 -10.25 13.20 -7.10
CA THR A 204 -8.86 13.09 -7.52
C THR A 204 -8.03 12.45 -6.41
N THR A 205 -8.16 11.13 -6.22
CA THR A 205 -7.32 10.36 -5.29
C THR A 205 -6.03 9.95 -6.01
N ASP A 206 -4.87 10.12 -5.37
CA ASP A 206 -3.56 9.67 -5.89
C ASP A 206 -3.40 8.14 -5.93
N GLN A 207 -2.34 7.62 -6.54
CA GLN A 207 -2.09 6.18 -6.58
C GLN A 207 -1.87 5.57 -5.18
N PRO A 208 -1.10 6.17 -4.24
CA PRO A 208 -0.97 5.60 -2.90
C PRO A 208 -2.30 5.47 -2.15
N SER A 209 -3.22 6.42 -2.30
CA SER A 209 -4.56 6.32 -1.70
C SER A 209 -5.41 5.21 -2.34
N LEU A 210 -5.29 4.96 -3.65
CA LEU A 210 -5.85 3.78 -4.29
C LEU A 210 -5.28 2.49 -3.67
N MET A 211 -3.95 2.41 -3.59
CA MET A 211 -3.23 1.25 -3.07
C MET A 211 -3.67 0.93 -1.63
N LYS A 212 -3.81 1.98 -0.80
CA LYS A 212 -4.37 1.86 0.54
C LYS A 212 -5.79 1.29 0.51
N LYS A 213 -6.72 2.00 -0.14
CA LYS A 213 -8.16 1.73 0.00
C LYS A 213 -8.59 0.38 -0.59
N VAL A 214 -7.91 -0.07 -1.66
CA VAL A 214 -8.31 -1.25 -2.44
C VAL A 214 -7.54 -2.52 -2.07
N TYR A 215 -6.30 -2.38 -1.59
CA TYR A 215 -5.41 -3.52 -1.34
C TYR A 215 -4.99 -3.59 0.12
N LEU A 216 -4.37 -2.54 0.66
CA LEU A 216 -3.86 -2.56 2.03
C LEU A 216 -4.97 -2.69 3.08
N ASP A 217 -6.06 -1.93 2.93
CA ASP A 217 -7.23 -1.99 3.81
C ASP A 217 -8.02 -3.31 3.68
N ASP A 218 -7.74 -4.11 2.65
CA ASP A 218 -8.26 -5.47 2.47
C ASP A 218 -7.26 -6.54 2.96
N GLY A 219 -6.14 -6.13 3.58
CA GLY A 219 -5.12 -7.03 4.14
C GLY A 219 -4.17 -7.64 3.11
N LEU A 220 -4.09 -7.09 1.89
CA LEU A 220 -3.17 -7.55 0.87
C LEU A 220 -1.79 -6.92 1.11
N LEU A 221 -0.95 -7.62 1.85
CA LEU A 221 0.35 -7.10 2.32
C LEU A 221 1.51 -7.49 1.41
N THR A 222 1.53 -8.74 0.95
CA THR A 222 2.65 -9.27 0.15
C THR A 222 2.53 -8.87 -1.31
N ILE A 223 3.67 -8.88 -2.02
CA ILE A 223 3.71 -8.70 -3.48
C ILE A 223 2.73 -9.65 -4.18
N GLY A 224 2.73 -10.95 -3.81
CA GLY A 224 1.85 -11.93 -4.43
C GLY A 224 0.36 -11.63 -4.21
N GLN A 225 -0.05 -11.27 -2.98
CA GLN A 225 -1.42 -10.89 -2.67
C GLN A 225 -1.87 -9.64 -3.42
N TYR A 226 -0.99 -8.64 -3.52
CA TYR A 226 -1.26 -7.44 -4.30
C TYR A 226 -1.42 -7.76 -5.79
N LEU A 227 -0.47 -8.50 -6.38
CA LEU A 227 -0.47 -8.82 -7.81
C LEU A 227 -1.65 -9.70 -8.22
N GLY A 228 -2.00 -10.71 -7.42
CA GLY A 228 -3.16 -11.57 -7.68
C GLY A 228 -4.50 -10.82 -7.71
N ARG A 229 -4.53 -9.54 -7.31
CA ARG A 229 -5.70 -8.66 -7.49
C ARG A 229 -5.45 -7.50 -8.45
N TYR A 230 -4.25 -6.93 -8.46
CA TYR A 230 -3.93 -5.75 -9.25
C TYR A 230 -3.72 -6.09 -10.73
N ALA A 231 -2.97 -7.16 -11.00
CA ALA A 231 -2.60 -7.62 -12.33
C ALA A 231 -2.63 -9.16 -12.35
N PRO A 232 -3.81 -9.78 -12.20
CA PRO A 232 -3.93 -11.23 -12.09
C PRO A 232 -3.53 -11.92 -13.39
N ALA A 233 -3.00 -13.13 -13.29
CA ALA A 233 -2.67 -13.97 -14.44
C ALA A 233 -3.87 -14.28 -15.34
N SER A 234 -5.10 -14.26 -14.80
CA SER A 234 -6.34 -14.41 -15.57
C SER A 234 -6.51 -13.37 -16.67
N ASP A 235 -5.86 -12.22 -16.53
CA ASP A 235 -5.93 -11.10 -17.47
C ASP A 235 -4.72 -11.10 -18.43
N GLY A 236 -3.95 -12.19 -18.45
CA GLY A 236 -2.76 -12.36 -19.30
C GLY A 236 -1.48 -11.76 -18.72
N ASN A 237 -1.47 -11.38 -17.44
CA ASN A 237 -0.29 -10.83 -16.76
C ASN A 237 0.68 -11.94 -16.32
N ASP A 238 1.98 -11.65 -16.37
CA ASP A 238 3.00 -12.51 -15.77
C ASP A 238 3.34 -11.99 -14.36
N GLU A 239 2.67 -12.56 -13.36
CA GLU A 239 2.87 -12.21 -11.94
C GLU A 239 4.30 -12.47 -11.46
N SER A 240 5.02 -13.42 -12.07
CA SER A 240 6.41 -13.73 -11.71
C SER A 240 7.34 -12.62 -12.18
N VAL A 241 7.19 -12.18 -13.44
CA VAL A 241 7.94 -11.05 -13.99
C VAL A 241 7.61 -9.76 -13.23
N TYR A 242 6.32 -9.50 -12.98
CA TYR A 242 5.89 -8.33 -12.22
C TYR A 242 6.51 -8.33 -10.81
N GLY A 243 6.39 -9.45 -10.09
CA GLY A 243 6.94 -9.59 -8.74
C GLY A 243 8.46 -9.47 -8.69
N LYS A 244 9.17 -9.99 -9.72
CA LYS A 244 10.63 -9.82 -9.84
C LYS A 244 11.01 -8.36 -10.00
N VAL A 245 10.36 -7.62 -10.88
CA VAL A 245 10.66 -6.19 -11.09
C VAL A 245 10.37 -5.37 -9.84
N LEU A 246 9.28 -5.66 -9.12
CA LEU A 246 9.02 -5.00 -7.82
C LEU A 246 10.18 -5.21 -6.85
N LYS A 247 10.65 -6.45 -6.69
CA LYS A 247 11.77 -6.77 -5.80
C LYS A 247 13.07 -6.08 -6.24
N GLU A 248 13.35 -6.02 -7.55
CA GLU A 248 14.54 -5.34 -8.08
C GLU A 248 14.52 -3.83 -7.80
N VAL A 249 13.37 -3.19 -8.03
CA VAL A 249 13.21 -1.75 -7.76
C VAL A 249 13.34 -1.46 -6.26
N ILE A 250 12.63 -2.23 -5.43
CA ILE A 250 12.68 -2.10 -3.97
C ILE A 250 14.12 -2.29 -3.48
N GLY A 251 14.79 -3.38 -3.88
CA GLY A 251 16.16 -3.68 -3.47
C GLY A 251 17.17 -2.59 -3.90
N SER A 252 16.99 -2.02 -5.09
CA SER A 252 17.83 -0.90 -5.55
C SER A 252 17.62 0.36 -4.70
N ILE A 253 16.39 0.69 -4.32
CA ILE A 253 16.12 1.85 -3.47
C ILE A 253 16.64 1.61 -2.05
N ILE A 254 16.47 0.41 -1.50
CA ILE A 254 17.05 0.02 -0.20
C ILE A 254 18.57 0.24 -0.22
N SER A 255 19.25 -0.24 -1.25
CA SER A 255 20.71 -0.08 -1.38
C SER A 255 21.12 1.39 -1.46
N ASN A 256 20.34 2.25 -2.12
CA ASN A 256 20.62 3.67 -2.25
C ASN A 256 20.29 4.45 -0.95
N ALA A 257 19.26 4.04 -0.22
CA ALA A 257 18.77 4.72 0.97
C ALA A 257 19.54 4.33 2.25
N GLY A 258 20.10 3.12 2.29
CA GLY A 258 20.90 2.63 3.42
C GLY A 258 20.14 2.72 4.76
N SER A 259 20.76 3.34 5.76
CA SER A 259 20.20 3.48 7.11
C SER A 259 18.96 4.38 7.22
N ALA A 260 18.57 5.05 6.12
CA ALA A 260 17.31 5.79 6.06
C ALA A 260 16.07 4.88 6.15
N LEU A 261 16.23 3.57 5.90
CA LEU A 261 15.19 2.57 6.07
C LEU A 261 15.57 1.59 7.17
N ASN A 262 14.59 1.18 7.97
CA ASN A 262 14.74 0.03 8.85
C ASN A 262 14.04 -1.17 8.22
N CYS A 263 14.74 -1.81 7.28
CA CYS A 263 14.28 -3.05 6.67
C CYS A 263 14.61 -4.20 7.62
N THR A 264 13.69 -4.50 8.54
CA THR A 264 13.72 -5.77 9.28
C THR A 264 13.32 -6.92 8.36
N ASP A 265 14.14 -7.18 7.35
CA ASP A 265 14.00 -8.35 6.50
C ASP A 265 15.00 -9.39 6.99
N ASN A 266 14.47 -10.49 7.52
CA ASN A 266 15.23 -11.64 8.02
C ASN A 266 15.80 -12.50 6.85
N THR A 267 16.26 -11.85 5.79
CA THR A 267 16.81 -12.50 4.60
C THR A 267 18.16 -11.89 4.26
N THR A 268 19.17 -12.70 4.58
CA THR A 268 20.57 -12.64 4.15
C THR A 268 20.77 -11.90 2.84
N VAL A 269 21.39 -10.72 2.94
CA VAL A 269 22.09 -10.11 1.81
C VAL A 269 23.17 -11.10 1.41
N VAL A 270 23.03 -11.74 0.24
CA VAL A 270 24.13 -12.49 -0.35
C VAL A 270 25.11 -11.44 -0.86
N SER A 271 26.05 -11.07 0.01
CA SER A 271 27.19 -10.24 -0.38
C SER A 271 27.94 -10.94 -1.51
N ALA A 272 27.99 -10.30 -2.67
CA ALA A 272 28.92 -10.67 -3.73
C ALA A 272 30.34 -10.44 -3.18
N ALA A 273 30.97 -11.53 -2.73
CA ALA A 273 32.39 -11.51 -2.40
C ALA A 273 33.18 -11.32 -3.69
N GLY A 274 33.94 -10.22 -3.75
CA GLY A 274 34.92 -9.95 -4.78
C GLY A 274 36.01 -11.03 -4.79
N GLY A 275 36.21 -11.61 -5.97
CA GLY A 275 37.44 -12.30 -6.33
C GLY A 275 38.23 -11.41 -7.26
N GLN A 276 39.11 -10.59 -6.68
CA GLN A 276 40.13 -9.84 -7.38
C GLN A 276 41.17 -10.83 -7.91
N GLN A 277 41.35 -10.90 -9.24
CA GLN A 277 42.36 -11.75 -9.86
C GLN A 277 43.30 -10.88 -10.69
N ALA A 278 44.52 -10.70 -10.19
CA ALA A 278 45.76 -10.43 -10.91
C ALA A 278 46.91 -10.45 -9.88
N PRO A 279 48.15 -10.84 -10.25
CA PRO A 279 48.68 -11.01 -11.59
C PRO A 279 48.54 -12.42 -12.17
#